data_AF-A0AA35R800-F1
#
_entry.id   AF-A0AA35R800-F1
#
_cell.length_a   1.000
_cell.length_b   1.000
_cell.length_c   1.000
_cell.angle_alpha   90.00
_cell.angle_beta   90.00
_cell.angle_gamma   90.00
#
_symmetry.space_group_name_H-M   'P 1'
#
loop_
_entity.id
_entity.type
_entity.pdbx_description
1 polymer ?
#
loop_
_entity_poly.entity_id
_entity_poly.type
_entity_poly.pdbx_seq_one_letter_code
_entity_poly.pdbx_strand_id
1 'polypeptide(L)'
;MASFSSTEYGKTDFVLLDQLTEEAFMQNLKLRFKMGKIYSYIGEVVVSVNPYKQMAVYETQYVDDYRGREMYEREPHIFALADAAYRSMKRTGRDCCIVISGIP
;
A
#
# COMPACT_ATOMS: atom_id res chain seq x y z
N MET A 1 -19.58 0.39 2.45
CA MET A 1 -18.91 1.70 2.30
C MET A 1 -17.47 1.46 1.85
N ALA A 2 -17.23 1.41 0.54
CA ALA A 2 -15.87 1.37 -0.04
C ALA A 2 -15.93 2.07 -1.40
N SER A 3 -15.99 3.40 -1.39
CA SER A 3 -15.98 4.23 -2.59
C SER A 3 -14.62 4.89 -2.75
N PHE A 4 -13.64 4.12 -3.22
CA PHE A 4 -12.38 4.67 -3.77
C PHE A 4 -12.00 3.97 -5.08
N SER A 5 -12.99 3.53 -5.86
CA SER A 5 -12.78 3.14 -7.26
C SER A 5 -12.89 4.38 -8.15
N SER A 6 -12.01 5.36 -7.97
CA SER A 6 -11.82 6.36 -9.01
C SER A 6 -10.99 5.70 -10.10
N THR A 7 -11.62 5.32 -11.21
CA THR A 7 -10.99 4.71 -12.39
C THR A 7 -9.76 5.49 -12.88
N GLU A 8 -9.66 6.76 -12.51
CA GLU A 8 -8.57 7.69 -12.77
C GLU A 8 -7.19 7.23 -12.24
N TYR A 9 -7.14 6.58 -11.07
CA TYR A 9 -5.88 6.22 -10.39
C TYR A 9 -5.59 4.71 -10.36
N GLY A 10 -6.39 3.90 -11.07
CA GLY A 10 -6.31 2.45 -11.02
C GLY A 10 -6.77 1.85 -9.68
N LYS A 11 -6.73 0.52 -9.57
CA LYS A 11 -7.14 -0.22 -8.35
C LYS A 11 -6.03 -0.18 -7.31
N THR A 12 -6.38 0.23 -6.09
CA THR A 12 -5.46 0.30 -4.93
C THR A 12 -5.08 -1.06 -4.39
N ASP A 13 -6.01 -2.01 -4.39
CA ASP A 13 -5.81 -3.42 -4.06
C ASP A 13 -6.01 -4.27 -5.32
N PHE A 14 -5.01 -5.08 -5.63
CA PHE A 14 -4.97 -5.86 -6.87
C PHE A 14 -5.83 -7.13 -6.78
N VAL A 15 -6.31 -7.48 -5.58
CA VAL A 15 -7.39 -8.48 -5.42
C VAL A 15 -8.68 -8.01 -6.11
N LEU A 16 -8.84 -6.69 -6.34
CA LEU A 16 -9.99 -6.09 -6.99
C LEU A 16 -9.80 -5.86 -8.50
N LEU A 17 -8.78 -6.46 -9.11
CA LEU A 17 -8.61 -6.42 -10.57
C LEU A 17 -9.67 -7.30 -11.25
N ASP A 18 -10.27 -6.79 -12.33
CA ASP A 18 -11.29 -7.50 -13.09
C ASP A 18 -10.73 -8.75 -13.80
N GLN A 19 -9.45 -8.70 -14.16
CA GLN A 19 -8.70 -9.81 -14.75
C GLN A 19 -7.41 -10.02 -13.97
N LEU A 20 -7.19 -11.25 -13.48
CA LEU A 20 -5.96 -11.65 -12.80
C LEU A 20 -4.94 -12.17 -13.82
N THR A 21 -4.54 -11.30 -14.75
CA THR A 21 -3.47 -11.56 -15.73
C THR A 21 -2.26 -10.69 -15.45
N GLU A 22 -1.08 -11.13 -15.88
CA GLU A 22 0.15 -10.34 -15.74
C GLU A 22 0.02 -9.00 -16.47
N GLU A 23 -0.61 -9.00 -17.65
CA GLU A 23 -0.85 -7.79 -18.42
C GLU A 23 -1.71 -6.78 -17.65
N ALA A 24 -2.83 -7.22 -17.06
CA ALA A 24 -3.71 -6.34 -16.29
C ALA A 24 -3.02 -5.80 -15.03
N PHE A 25 -2.27 -6.65 -14.33
CA PHE A 25 -1.44 -6.27 -13.18
C PHE A 25 -0.45 -5.17 -13.56
N MET A 26 0.31 -5.37 -14.64
CA MET A 26 1.33 -4.44 -15.11
C MET A 26 0.73 -3.14 -15.63
N GLN A 27 -0.43 -3.19 -16.29
CA GLN A 27 -1.15 -2.00 -16.73
C GLN A 27 -1.61 -1.14 -15.54
N ASN A 28 -2.19 -1.76 -14.52
CA ASN A 28 -2.64 -1.06 -13.32
C ASN A 28 -1.46 -0.45 -12.54
N LEU A 29 -0.36 -1.21 -12.38
CA LEU A 29 0.85 -0.72 -11.71
C LEU A 29 1.48 0.45 -12.45
N LYS A 30 1.56 0.38 -13.79
CA LYS A 30 2.04 1.49 -14.64
C LYS A 30 1.16 2.73 -14.52
N LEU A 31 -0.16 2.57 -14.51
CA LEU A 31 -1.10 3.69 -14.34
C LEU A 31 -0.90 4.37 -12.99
N ARG A 32 -0.86 3.59 -11.91
CA ARG A 32 -0.62 4.08 -10.54
C ARG A 32 0.70 4.83 -10.43
N PHE A 33 1.78 4.27 -10.95
CA PHE A 33 3.10 4.90 -10.92
C PHE A 33 3.12 6.23 -11.68
N LYS A 34 2.49 6.31 -12.87
CA LYS A 34 2.36 7.56 -13.62
C LYS A 34 1.62 8.65 -12.85
N MET A 35 0.67 8.28 -12.01
CA MET A 35 -0.07 9.19 -11.12
C MET A 35 0.63 9.46 -9.79
N GLY A 36 1.89 9.03 -9.62
CA GLY A 36 2.66 9.23 -8.39
C GLY A 36 2.27 8.32 -7.23
N LYS A 37 1.47 7.27 -7.48
CA LYS A 37 1.08 6.26 -6.50
C LYS A 37 2.08 5.10 -6.54
N ILE A 38 3.04 5.11 -5.62
CA ILE A 38 4.14 4.13 -5.57
C ILE A 38 3.84 2.88 -4.74
N TYR A 39 2.80 2.94 -3.90
CA TYR A 39 2.35 1.82 -3.09
C TYR A 39 1.02 1.28 -3.62
N SER A 40 0.87 -0.04 -3.61
CA SER A 40 -0.37 -0.75 -3.89
C SER A 40 -0.47 -1.96 -2.98
N TYR A 41 -1.68 -2.47 -2.79
CA TYR A 41 -1.93 -3.65 -1.96
C TYR A 41 -2.22 -4.90 -2.79
N ILE A 42 -1.89 -6.04 -2.20
CA ILE A 42 -2.41 -7.36 -2.56
C ILE A 42 -2.90 -7.95 -1.24
N GLY A 43 -4.14 -7.66 -0.87
CA GLY A 43 -4.61 -7.90 0.50
C GLY A 43 -3.70 -7.22 1.53
N GLU A 44 -3.08 -8.01 2.42
CA GLU A 44 -2.18 -7.50 3.47
C GLU A 44 -0.72 -7.27 3.00
N VAL A 45 -0.40 -7.60 1.74
CA VAL A 45 0.94 -7.40 1.18
C VAL A 45 1.04 -6.01 0.56
N VAL A 46 2.17 -5.33 0.76
CA VAL A 46 2.46 -4.03 0.14
C VAL A 46 3.41 -4.20 -1.04
N VAL A 47 2.97 -3.80 -2.22
CA VAL A 47 3.80 -3.65 -3.42
C VAL A 47 4.35 -2.23 -3.45
N SER A 48 5.67 -2.10 -3.52
CA SER A 48 6.38 -0.81 -3.56
C SER A 48 7.16 -0.68 -4.86
N VAL A 49 6.96 0.41 -5.59
CA VAL A 49 7.71 0.75 -6.81
C VAL A 49 8.59 1.97 -6.55
N ASN A 50 9.91 1.83 -6.76
CA ASN A 50 10.85 2.92 -6.50
C ASN A 50 10.65 4.10 -7.49
N PRO A 51 10.34 5.32 -7.01
CA PRO A 51 10.17 6.49 -7.86
C PRO A 51 11.49 7.14 -8.30
N TYR A 52 12.64 6.72 -7.77
CA TYR A 52 13.96 7.32 -8.01
C TYR A 52 14.04 8.84 -7.74
N LYS A 53 13.15 9.34 -6.87
CA LYS A 53 13.08 10.73 -6.43
C LYS A 53 12.52 10.81 -5.01
N GLN A 54 12.78 11.92 -4.33
CA GLN A 54 12.13 12.20 -3.05
C GLN A 54 10.64 12.48 -3.25
N MET A 55 9.85 12.00 -2.30
CA MET A 55 8.39 12.13 -2.26
C MET A 55 8.01 12.74 -0.91
N ALA A 56 7.03 13.65 -0.89
CA ALA A 56 6.54 14.29 0.35
C ALA A 56 5.64 13.36 1.21
N VAL A 57 5.54 12.08 0.87
CA VAL A 57 4.61 11.11 1.51
C VAL A 57 5.11 10.54 2.85
N TYR A 58 6.27 11.00 3.33
CA TYR A 58 6.92 10.49 4.54
C TYR A 58 6.97 11.52 5.69
N GLU A 59 6.27 12.64 5.54
CA GLU A 59 6.20 13.67 6.58
C GLU A 59 5.39 13.20 7.80
N THR A 60 5.58 13.86 8.94
CA THR A 60 4.90 13.51 10.22
C THR A 60 3.39 13.47 10.10
N GLN A 61 2.80 14.37 9.29
CA GLN A 61 1.37 14.37 9.01
C GLN A 61 0.85 13.03 8.45
N TYR A 62 1.64 12.37 7.59
CA TYR A 62 1.28 11.05 7.07
C TYR A 62 1.34 10.00 8.18
N VAL A 63 2.33 10.05 9.08
CA VAL A 63 2.38 9.11 10.21
C VAL A 63 1.12 9.20 11.05
N ASP A 64 0.70 10.41 11.39
CA ASP A 64 -0.51 10.65 12.19
C ASP A 64 -1.79 10.24 11.42
N ASP A 65 -1.81 10.40 10.10
CA ASP A 65 -2.93 9.99 9.26
C ASP A 65 -3.15 8.47 9.20
N TYR A 66 -2.09 7.67 9.34
CA TYR A 66 -2.17 6.20 9.31
C TYR A 66 -2.21 5.55 10.70
N ARG A 67 -1.82 6.28 11.75
CA ARG A 67 -1.74 5.75 13.11
C ARG A 67 -3.11 5.30 13.64
N GLY A 68 -3.17 4.07 14.16
CA GLY A 68 -4.37 3.54 14.81
C GLY A 68 -5.54 3.23 13.87
N ARG A 69 -5.31 3.21 12.56
CA ARG A 69 -6.35 2.95 11.55
C ARG A 69 -6.20 1.58 10.93
N GLU A 70 -7.31 1.04 10.41
CA GLU A 70 -7.25 -0.18 9.61
C GLU A 70 -6.64 0.07 8.22
N MET A 71 -5.98 -0.95 7.67
CA MET A 71 -5.17 -0.84 6.45
C MET A 71 -5.95 -0.31 5.23
N TYR A 72 -7.23 -0.64 5.14
CA TYR A 72 -8.11 -0.27 4.02
C TYR A 72 -8.86 1.06 4.22
N GLU A 73 -8.68 1.75 5.36
CA GLU A 73 -9.30 3.06 5.59
C GLU A 73 -8.63 4.20 4.82
N ARG A 74 -7.38 4.00 4.38
CA ARG A 74 -6.55 5.00 3.73
C ARG A 74 -5.95 4.47 2.43
N GLU A 75 -5.42 5.40 1.62
CA GLU A 75 -4.69 5.06 0.41
C GLU A 75 -3.51 4.11 0.73
N PRO A 76 -3.12 3.23 -0.19
CA PRO A 76 -2.02 2.32 0.07
C PRO A 76 -0.73 3.04 0.48
N HIS A 77 -0.21 2.66 1.63
CA HIS A 77 1.04 3.20 2.16
C HIS A 77 1.73 2.21 3.10
N ILE A 78 3.05 2.31 3.20
CA ILE A 78 3.87 1.46 4.08
C ILE A 78 3.59 1.72 5.57
N PHE A 79 3.14 2.91 5.94
CA PHE A 79 2.78 3.24 7.33
C PHE A 79 1.57 2.46 7.83
N ALA A 80 0.63 2.09 6.96
CA ALA A 80 -0.48 1.22 7.35
C ALA A 80 0.02 -0.17 7.78
N LEU A 81 0.98 -0.73 7.04
CA LEU A 81 1.62 -2.01 7.37
C LEU A 81 2.42 -1.91 8.69
N ALA A 82 3.18 -0.83 8.85
CA ALA A 82 3.95 -0.58 10.07
C ALA A 82 3.05 -0.43 11.30
N ASP A 83 1.95 0.33 11.19
CA ASP A 83 0.98 0.50 12.27
C ASP A 83 0.28 -0.82 12.61
N ALA A 84 -0.13 -1.60 11.62
CA ALA A 84 -0.72 -2.92 11.82
C ALA A 84 0.24 -3.88 12.55
N ALA A 85 1.51 -3.94 12.13
CA ALA A 85 2.55 -4.73 12.80
C ALA A 85 2.76 -4.28 14.24
N TYR A 86 2.88 -2.97 14.47
CA TYR A 86 3.06 -2.37 15.80
C TYR A 86 1.88 -2.67 16.72
N ARG A 87 0.64 -2.47 16.26
CA ARG A 87 -0.58 -2.78 17.00
C ARG A 87 -0.67 -4.27 17.32
N SER A 88 -0.30 -5.14 16.38
CA SER A 88 -0.27 -6.58 16.59
C SER A 88 0.71 -6.99 17.70
N MET A 89 1.94 -6.47 17.67
CA MET A 89 2.93 -6.70 18.73
C MET A 89 2.41 -6.21 20.09
N LYS A 90 1.85 -4.99 20.16
CA LYS A 90 1.30 -4.42 21.40
C LYS A 90 0.12 -5.23 21.96
N ARG A 91 -0.76 -5.73 21.10
CA ARG A 91 -1.96 -6.49 21.49
C ARG A 91 -1.62 -7.90 21.94
N THR A 92 -0.69 -8.55 21.25
CA THR A 92 -0.39 -9.98 21.46
C THR A 92 0.79 -10.23 22.38
N GLY A 93 1.66 -9.24 22.57
CA GLY A 93 2.93 -9.40 23.29
C GLY A 93 3.91 -10.33 22.60
N ARG A 94 3.76 -10.55 21.27
CA ARG A 94 4.63 -11.41 20.46
C ARG A 94 5.42 -10.59 19.46
N ASP A 95 6.57 -11.11 19.09
CA ASP A 95 7.43 -10.54 18.07
C ASP A 95 6.76 -10.58 16.69
N CYS A 96 7.05 -9.56 15.87
CA CYS A 96 6.59 -9.49 14.48
C CYS A 96 7.79 -9.41 13.54
N CYS A 97 7.66 -10.03 12.37
CA CYS A 97 8.66 -10.01 11.31
C CYS A 97 8.04 -9.43 10.05
N ILE A 98 8.73 -8.47 9.44
CA ILE A 98 8.39 -7.92 8.12
C ILE A 98 9.44 -8.43 7.14
N VAL A 99 8.99 -9.17 6.12
CA VAL A 99 9.86 -9.71 5.08
C VAL A 99 9.83 -8.77 3.87
N ILE A 100 10.99 -8.34 3.41
CA ILE A 100 11.15 -7.50 2.22
C ILE A 100 11.85 -8.34 1.15
N SER A 101 11.22 -8.44 -0.03
CA SER A 101 11.78 -9.13 -1.20
C SER A 101 11.79 -8.20 -2.41
N GLY A 102 12.78 -8.37 -3.28
CA GLY A 102 12.96 -7.55 -4.48
C GLY A 102 14.23 -7.91 -5.23
N ILE A 103 14.33 -7.43 -6.46
CA ILE A 103 15.55 -7.50 -7.27
C ILE A 103 16.46 -6.30 -6.93
N PRO A 104 17.80 -6.48 -6.90
CA PRO A 104 18.76 -5.41 -6.64
C PRO A 104 18.84 -4.38 -7.77
#